data_AF-A0AAW1ZHX2-F1
#
_entry.id   AF-A0AAW1ZHX2-F1
#
_cell.length_a   1.000
_cell.length_b   1.000
_cell.length_c   1.000
_cell.angle_alpha   90.00
_cell.angle_beta   90.00
_cell.angle_gamma   90.00
#
_symmetry.space_group_name_H-M   'P 1'
#
loop_
_entity.id
_entity.type
_entity.pdbx_description
1 polymer ?
#
loop_
_entity_poly.entity_id
_entity_poly.type
_entity_poly.pdbx_seq_one_letter_code
_entity_poly.pdbx_strand_id
1 'polypeptide(L)'
;KLSVEDTQEQMKYRPAKTVCQQHSGAPVVFCKTDNLHICSFCMGQEHQGHSKFYIVKSNVPDSPTILHDIMGIMGTEALKTFKRELSEDYPECLGNQPEKLSLSDTSKKIVESFGGEGALRIAFHFLAN
;
A
#
# COMPACT_ATOMS: atom_id res chain seq x y z
N LYS A 1 41.82 10.04 -4.98
CA LYS A 1 40.65 10.31 -5.87
C LYS A 1 39.69 9.13 -5.71
N LEU A 2 38.39 9.45 -5.63
CA LEU A 2 37.16 8.63 -5.38
C LEU A 2 37.19 7.18 -5.90
N SER A 3 36.43 6.21 -5.38
CA SER A 3 35.02 6.19 -4.90
C SER A 3 34.86 5.44 -3.55
N VAL A 4 34.05 5.81 -2.55
CA VAL A 4 32.58 6.00 -2.44
C VAL A 4 31.69 4.93 -3.08
N GLU A 5 31.96 3.64 -2.88
CA GLU A 5 30.97 2.57 -3.21
C GLU A 5 30.86 1.42 -2.20
N ASP A 6 31.44 1.49 -1.00
CA ASP A 6 31.33 0.40 0.00
C ASP A 6 30.40 0.73 1.18
N THR A 7 29.29 1.44 0.92
CA THR A 7 28.30 1.78 1.96
C THR A 7 27.00 0.97 1.89
N GLN A 8 26.95 -0.11 1.11
CA GLN A 8 25.69 -0.78 0.78
C GLN A 8 25.57 -2.24 1.22
N GLU A 9 26.28 -2.66 2.27
CA GLU A 9 26.16 -4.05 2.75
C GLU A 9 26.09 -4.23 4.27
N GLN A 10 25.54 -3.26 5.02
CA GLN A 10 25.27 -3.45 6.45
C GLN A 10 23.97 -2.82 6.93
N MET A 11 22.85 -3.08 6.25
CA MET A 11 21.55 -3.13 6.95
C MET A 11 21.34 -4.55 7.45
N LYS A 12 22.13 -4.93 8.47
CA LYS A 12 21.94 -6.16 9.24
C LYS A 12 20.48 -6.23 9.66
N TYR A 13 19.76 -7.19 9.10
CA TYR A 13 18.43 -7.59 9.54
C TYR A 13 18.56 -8.10 10.98
N ARG A 14 18.51 -7.19 11.95
CA ARG A 14 18.30 -7.56 13.34
C ARG A 14 16.86 -8.03 13.39
N PRO A 15 16.58 -9.31 13.69
CA PRO A 15 15.19 -9.74 13.81
C PRO A 15 14.55 -8.84 14.86
N ALA A 16 13.61 -8.00 14.42
CA ALA A 16 12.74 -7.28 15.34
C ALA A 16 12.18 -8.36 16.26
N LYS A 17 12.36 -8.20 17.58
CA LYS A 17 11.84 -9.17 18.55
C LYS A 17 10.39 -9.45 18.14
N THR A 18 10.10 -10.71 17.80
CA THR A 18 8.83 -11.16 17.22
C THR A 18 7.66 -11.04 18.19
N VAL A 19 7.97 -10.64 19.42
CA VAL A 19 7.05 -10.46 20.53
C VAL A 19 7.46 -9.23 21.34
N CYS A 20 6.47 -8.54 21.90
CA CYS A 20 6.67 -7.51 22.91
C CYS A 20 7.45 -8.08 24.10
N GLN A 21 8.46 -7.36 24.57
CA GLN A 21 9.36 -7.86 25.64
C GLN A 21 8.65 -8.11 26.97
N GLN A 22 7.56 -7.39 27.23
CA GLN A 22 6.89 -7.40 28.52
C GLN A 22 5.62 -8.26 28.54
N HIS A 23 4.93 -8.36 27.40
CA HIS A 23 3.61 -9.03 27.33
C HIS A 23 3.59 -10.21 26.35
N SER A 24 4.71 -10.55 25.72
CA SER A 24 4.86 -11.67 24.78
C SER A 24 3.88 -11.69 23.59
N GLY A 25 3.13 -10.60 23.36
CA GLY A 25 2.20 -10.46 22.23
C GLY A 25 2.90 -9.99 20.96
N ALA A 26 2.31 -10.30 19.79
CA ALA A 26 2.83 -9.84 18.51
C ALA A 26 2.91 -8.30 18.47
N PRO A 27 4.05 -7.72 18.07
CA PRO A 27 4.17 -6.28 17.96
C PRO A 27 3.29 -5.78 16.82
N VAL A 28 2.51 -4.75 17.10
CA VAL A 28 1.61 -4.10 16.12
C VAL A 28 2.00 -2.65 15.86
N VAL A 29 2.89 -2.10 16.70
CA VAL A 29 3.29 -0.69 16.70
C VAL A 29 4.77 -0.60 17.00
N PHE A 30 5.43 0.37 16.38
CA PHE A 30 6.76 0.81 16.77
C PHE A 30 6.67 2.14 17.52
N CYS A 31 7.21 2.19 18.72
CA CYS A 31 7.39 3.41 19.49
C CYS A 31 8.67 4.12 19.04
N LYS A 32 8.54 5.33 18.48
CA LYS A 32 9.67 6.17 18.08
C LYS A 32 10.42 6.74 19.28
N THR A 33 9.69 7.11 20.32
CA THR A 33 10.28 7.70 21.55
C THR A 33 11.27 6.73 22.19
N ASP A 34 10.90 5.45 22.30
CA ASP A 34 11.70 4.44 22.98
C ASP A 34 12.45 3.49 22.03
N ASN A 35 12.31 3.72 20.72
CA ASN A 35 12.93 2.91 19.65
C ASN A 35 12.66 1.39 19.80
N LEU A 36 11.39 1.04 20.06
CA LEU A 36 10.95 -0.32 20.46
C LEU A 36 9.68 -0.75 19.73
N HIS A 37 9.61 -2.04 19.37
CA HIS A 37 8.38 -2.70 18.92
C HIS A 37 7.50 -3.12 20.11
N ILE A 38 6.24 -2.70 20.13
CA ILE A 38 5.31 -2.88 21.25
C ILE A 38 3.98 -3.53 20.82
N CYS A 39 3.34 -4.22 21.75
CA CYS A 39 1.99 -4.75 21.56
C CYS A 39 0.91 -3.68 21.81
N SER A 40 -0.34 -4.00 21.49
CA SER A 40 -1.49 -3.11 21.71
C SER A 40 -1.71 -2.74 23.18
N PHE A 41 -1.36 -3.62 24.12
CA PHE A 41 -1.48 -3.34 25.55
C PHE A 41 -0.46 -2.28 26.01
N CYS A 42 0.83 -2.46 25.71
CA CYS A 42 1.88 -1.48 25.96
C CYS A 42 1.57 -0.09 25.39
N MET A 43 0.95 -0.05 24.20
CA MET A 43 0.56 1.19 23.54
C MET A 43 -0.42 2.03 24.38
N GLY A 44 -1.35 1.39 25.09
CA GLY A 44 -2.38 2.04 25.91
C GLY A 44 -1.97 2.30 27.35
N GLN A 45 -0.78 1.88 27.76
CA GLN A 45 -0.28 2.01 29.13
C GLN A 45 1.03 2.81 29.12
N GLU A 46 2.17 2.14 29.27
CA GLU A 46 3.49 2.75 29.43
C GLU A 46 3.90 3.66 28.26
N HIS A 47 3.42 3.38 27.06
CA HIS A 47 3.74 4.18 25.88
C HIS A 47 2.62 5.15 25.51
N GLN A 48 1.61 5.37 26.36
CA GLN A 48 0.57 6.35 26.07
C GLN A 48 1.19 7.75 25.84
N GLY A 49 0.74 8.45 24.79
CA GLY A 49 1.30 9.77 24.45
C GLY A 49 2.65 9.77 23.72
N HIS A 50 3.37 8.65 23.65
CA HIS A 50 4.61 8.57 22.87
C HIS A 50 4.34 8.64 21.36
N SER A 51 5.34 9.10 20.60
CA SER A 51 5.29 9.11 19.13
C SER A 51 5.44 7.67 18.61
N LYS A 52 4.55 7.25 17.70
CA LYS A 52 4.42 5.86 17.26
C LYS A 52 4.11 5.77 15.77
N PHE A 53 4.38 4.62 15.17
CA PHE A 53 3.81 4.22 13.89
C PHE A 53 3.30 2.79 13.95
N TYR A 54 2.16 2.54 13.31
CA TYR A 54 1.63 1.20 13.15
C TYR A 54 2.49 0.42 12.17
N ILE A 55 2.74 -0.84 12.51
CA ILE A 55 3.44 -1.76 11.61
C ILE A 55 2.44 -2.15 10.54
N VAL A 56 2.85 -2.00 9.28
CA VAL A 56 2.02 -2.39 8.14
C VAL A 56 1.78 -3.89 8.23
N LYS A 57 0.51 -4.30 8.14
CA LYS A 57 0.15 -5.71 8.06
C LYS A 57 0.67 -6.28 6.73
N SER A 58 1.67 -7.16 6.80
CA SER A 58 2.29 -7.78 5.62
C SER A 58 1.32 -8.57 4.74
N ASN A 59 0.18 -8.98 5.28
CA ASN A 59 -0.83 -9.76 4.57
C ASN A 59 -1.94 -8.89 3.96
N VAL A 60 -1.88 -7.57 4.12
CA VAL A 60 -2.81 -6.66 3.43
C VAL A 60 -2.26 -6.45 2.02
N PRO A 61 -3.04 -6.75 0.96
CA PRO A 61 -2.58 -6.55 -0.40
C PRO A 61 -2.27 -5.07 -0.68
N ASP A 62 -1.35 -4.84 -1.60
CA ASP A 62 -1.02 -3.49 -2.04
C ASP A 62 -2.13 -2.87 -2.90
N SER A 63 -2.05 -1.56 -3.15
CA SER A 63 -3.09 -0.85 -3.90
C SER A 63 -3.33 -1.42 -5.31
N PRO A 64 -2.30 -1.79 -6.11
CA PRO A 64 -2.52 -2.43 -7.40
C PRO A 64 -3.26 -3.77 -7.29
N THR A 65 -2.96 -4.59 -6.29
CA THR A 65 -3.64 -5.87 -6.06
C THR A 65 -5.10 -5.66 -5.66
N ILE A 66 -5.36 -4.75 -4.70
CA ILE A 66 -6.74 -4.42 -4.30
C ILE A 66 -7.54 -3.90 -5.51
N LEU A 67 -6.94 -2.99 -6.29
CA LEU A 67 -7.60 -2.42 -7.46
C LEU A 67 -7.87 -3.46 -8.55
N HIS A 68 -6.92 -4.39 -8.76
CA HIS A 68 -7.12 -5.53 -9.65
C HIS A 68 -8.34 -6.36 -9.22
N ASP A 69 -8.46 -6.68 -7.94
CA ASP A 69 -9.58 -7.48 -7.42
C ASP A 69 -10.92 -6.75 -7.58
N ILE A 70 -10.96 -5.45 -7.27
CA ILE A 70 -12.12 -4.58 -7.50
C ILE A 70 -12.54 -4.62 -8.98
N MET A 71 -11.60 -4.46 -9.89
CA MET A 71 -11.86 -4.53 -11.34
C MET A 71 -12.28 -5.91 -11.81
N GLY A 72 -11.82 -6.98 -11.15
CA GLY A 72 -12.27 -8.34 -11.44
C GLY A 72 -13.73 -8.58 -11.03
N ILE A 73 -14.21 -7.84 -10.03
CA ILE A 73 -15.62 -7.84 -9.61
C ILE A 73 -16.47 -6.97 -10.53
N MET A 74 -15.89 -5.91 -11.12
CA MET A 74 -16.55 -5.15 -12.18
C MET A 74 -16.86 -6.10 -13.35
N GLY A 75 -18.14 -6.24 -13.70
CA GLY A 75 -18.51 -7.01 -14.90
C GLY A 75 -17.84 -6.46 -16.16
N THR A 76 -17.62 -7.29 -17.17
CA THR A 76 -16.82 -6.96 -18.37
C THR A 76 -17.21 -5.62 -19.03
N GLU A 77 -18.51 -5.33 -19.15
CA GLU A 77 -18.99 -4.10 -19.79
C GLU A 77 -18.80 -2.87 -18.89
N ALA A 78 -18.95 -3.02 -17.57
CA ALA A 78 -18.66 -1.97 -16.60
C ALA A 78 -17.17 -1.64 -16.61
N LEU A 79 -16.30 -2.66 -16.64
CA LEU A 79 -14.84 -2.46 -16.72
C LEU A 79 -14.43 -1.75 -18.02
N LYS A 80 -15.00 -2.10 -19.17
CA LYS A 80 -14.74 -1.41 -20.44
C LYS A 80 -15.15 0.06 -20.36
N THR A 81 -16.32 0.33 -19.79
CA THR A 81 -16.83 1.69 -19.61
C THR A 81 -15.94 2.50 -18.67
N PHE A 82 -15.57 1.92 -17.53
CA PHE A 82 -14.63 2.51 -16.58
C PHE A 82 -13.30 2.89 -17.24
N LYS A 83 -12.71 1.96 -18.00
CA LYS A 83 -11.46 2.19 -18.72
C LYS A 83 -11.57 3.30 -19.76
N ARG A 84 -12.67 3.34 -20.51
CA ARG A 84 -12.93 4.37 -21.52
C ARG A 84 -13.10 5.74 -20.88
N GLU A 85 -13.98 5.87 -19.89
CA GLU A 85 -14.22 7.15 -19.20
C GLU A 85 -12.95 7.68 -18.55
N LEU A 86 -12.17 6.81 -17.90
CA LEU A 86 -10.89 7.22 -17.31
C LEU A 86 -9.88 7.70 -18.36
N SER A 87 -9.83 7.08 -19.54
CA SER A 87 -9.01 7.54 -20.66
C SER A 87 -9.50 8.86 -21.26
N GLU A 88 -10.81 9.10 -21.28
CA GLU A 88 -11.40 10.34 -21.79
C GLU A 88 -11.08 11.52 -20.87
N ASP A 89 -11.26 11.32 -19.56
CA ASP A 89 -10.97 12.34 -18.54
C ASP A 89 -9.46 12.54 -18.32
N TYR A 90 -8.67 11.46 -18.43
CA TYR A 90 -7.23 11.45 -18.16
C TYR A 90 -6.45 10.69 -19.25
N PRO A 91 -6.21 11.31 -20.43
CA PRO A 91 -5.61 10.64 -21.59
C PRO A 91 -4.24 10.01 -21.36
N GLU A 92 -3.44 10.56 -20.44
CA GLU A 92 -2.10 10.08 -20.11
C GLU A 92 -2.09 8.82 -19.20
N CYS A 93 -3.21 8.49 -18.55
CA CYS A 93 -3.27 7.38 -17.60
C CYS A 93 -3.19 6.01 -18.31
N LEU A 94 -4.19 5.71 -19.13
CA LEU A 94 -4.29 4.43 -19.83
C LEU A 94 -3.88 4.53 -21.31
N GLY A 95 -3.89 5.72 -21.89
CA GLY A 95 -3.61 5.97 -23.30
C GLY A 95 -4.81 5.73 -24.22
N ASN A 96 -4.54 5.68 -25.52
CA ASN A 96 -5.56 5.72 -26.59
C ASN A 96 -6.28 4.39 -26.85
N GLN A 97 -5.85 3.28 -26.25
CA GLN A 97 -6.45 1.96 -26.44
C GLN A 97 -6.56 1.21 -25.10
N PRO A 98 -7.34 1.74 -24.15
CA PRO A 98 -7.40 1.21 -22.79
C PRO A 98 -8.03 -0.20 -22.71
N GLU A 99 -8.83 -0.61 -23.70
CA GLU A 99 -9.47 -1.93 -23.78
C GLU A 99 -8.46 -3.06 -23.99
N LYS A 100 -7.30 -2.75 -24.58
CA LYS A 100 -6.23 -3.74 -24.83
C LYS A 100 -5.40 -4.03 -23.58
N LEU A 101 -5.47 -3.18 -22.56
CA LEU A 101 -4.70 -3.36 -21.34
C LEU A 101 -5.25 -4.54 -20.54
N SER A 102 -4.36 -5.39 -20.03
CA SER A 102 -4.74 -6.43 -19.06
C SER A 102 -5.25 -5.78 -17.77
N LEU A 103 -5.97 -6.54 -16.94
CA LEU A 103 -6.41 -6.06 -15.62
C LEU A 103 -5.23 -5.60 -14.76
N SER A 104 -4.14 -6.37 -14.76
CA SER A 104 -2.92 -6.06 -14.00
C SER A 104 -2.23 -4.78 -14.51
N ASP A 105 -2.10 -4.62 -15.83
CA ASP A 105 -1.50 -3.41 -16.39
C ASP A 105 -2.36 -2.18 -16.13
N THR A 106 -3.69 -2.35 -16.19
CA THR A 106 -4.65 -1.29 -15.88
C THR A 106 -4.50 -0.86 -14.42
N SER A 107 -4.53 -1.81 -13.47
CA SER A 107 -4.44 -1.47 -12.05
C SER A 107 -3.12 -0.77 -11.70
N LYS A 108 -2.00 -1.25 -12.27
CA LYS A 108 -0.68 -0.63 -12.10
C LYS A 108 -0.66 0.81 -12.62
N LYS A 109 -1.12 1.05 -13.85
CA LYS A 109 -1.13 2.38 -14.47
C LYS A 109 -1.97 3.40 -13.70
N ILE A 110 -3.14 2.99 -13.20
CA ILE A 110 -3.99 3.88 -12.41
C ILE A 110 -3.31 4.24 -11.08
N VAL A 111 -2.71 3.26 -10.39
CA VAL A 111 -1.97 3.54 -9.15
C VAL A 111 -0.74 4.41 -9.40
N GLU A 112 -0.03 4.23 -10.52
CA GLU A 112 1.09 5.10 -10.93
C GLU A 112 0.63 6.53 -11.22
N SER A 113 -0.56 6.71 -11.78
CA SER A 113 -1.11 8.01 -12.17
C SER A 113 -1.68 8.80 -10.98
N PHE A 114 -2.38 8.11 -10.06
CA PHE A 114 -3.19 8.76 -9.01
C PHE A 114 -2.74 8.44 -7.58
N GLY A 115 -1.74 7.58 -7.41
CA GLY A 115 -1.40 6.99 -6.13
C GLY A 115 -2.45 5.98 -5.64
N GLY A 116 -2.11 5.22 -4.59
CA GLY A 116 -2.96 4.14 -4.10
C GLY A 116 -4.34 4.61 -3.60
N GLU A 117 -4.39 5.68 -2.81
CA GLU A 117 -5.65 6.21 -2.29
C GLU A 117 -6.54 6.79 -3.42
N GLY A 118 -5.96 7.58 -4.31
CA GLY A 118 -6.68 8.19 -5.43
C GLY A 118 -7.27 7.13 -6.37
N ALA A 119 -6.45 6.12 -6.72
CA ALA A 119 -6.88 5.02 -7.57
C ALA A 119 -8.06 4.23 -6.99
N LEU A 120 -8.03 3.92 -5.69
CA LEU A 120 -9.13 3.22 -5.02
C LEU A 120 -10.39 4.09 -4.95
N ARG A 121 -10.26 5.39 -4.64
CA ARG A 121 -11.41 6.30 -4.59
C ARG A 121 -12.14 6.41 -5.93
N ILE A 122 -11.38 6.49 -7.02
CA ILE A 122 -11.93 6.52 -8.39
C ILE A 122 -12.70 5.23 -8.67
N ALA A 123 -12.08 4.07 -8.42
CA ALA A 123 -12.72 2.78 -8.67
C ALA A 123 -13.99 2.55 -7.84
N PHE A 124 -13.98 2.94 -6.55
CA PHE A 124 -15.15 2.86 -5.69
C PHE A 124 -16.25 3.84 -6.09
N HIS A 125 -15.89 5.05 -6.52
CA HIS A 125 -16.86 6.00 -7.05
C HIS A 125 -17.56 5.43 -8.28
N PHE A 126 -16.81 4.80 -9.19
CA PHE A 126 -17.39 4.15 -10.36
C PHE A 126 -18.29 2.97 -9.99
N LEU A 127 -17.92 2.11 -9.03
CA LEU A 127 -18.77 0.99 -8.60
C LEU A 127 -20.08 1.42 -7.93
N ALA A 128 -20.12 2.63 -7.35
CA ALA A 128 -21.30 3.14 -6.65
C ALA A 128 -22.33 3.81 -7.57
N ASN A 129 -21.95 4.11 -8.82
CA ASN A 129 -22.78 4.84 -9.80
C ASN A 129 -23.01 4.00 -11.05
#